data_AF-A0A4Z2C3V9-F1
#
_entry.id   AF-A0A4Z2C3V9-F1
#
_cell.length_a   1.000
_cell.length_b   1.000
_cell.length_c   1.000
_cell.angle_alpha   90.00
_cell.angle_beta   90.00
_cell.angle_gamma   90.00
#
_symmetry.space_group_name_H-M   'P 1'
#
loop_
_entity.id
_entity.type
_entity.pdbx_description
1 polymer ?
#
loop_
_entity_poly.entity_id
_entity_poly.type
_entity_poly.pdbx_seq_one_letter_code
_entity_poly.pdbx_strand_id
1 'polypeptide(L)'
;MAEEGTAKPVLEMVQADGADEGCVTFVMHDEDHTLGNSLRYMVMKNEDVEFCGYTITHPSENKINFRIQTRGGVPAAEVLRKGLSDLHEVCQHVLNTFECGRVCPCSLDQRACLHVH
;
A
#
# COMPACT_ATOMS: atom_id res chain seq x y z
N MET A 1 -13.64 34.09 11.69
CA MET A 1 -14.35 33.23 10.73
C MET A 1 -13.98 31.81 11.08
N ALA A 2 -14.98 31.00 11.42
CA ALA A 2 -14.82 29.63 11.84
C ALA A 2 -14.43 28.76 10.64
N GLU A 3 -13.44 27.88 10.80
CA GLU A 3 -13.54 26.53 10.27
C GLU A 3 -13.08 25.59 11.38
N GLU A 4 -14.09 25.04 12.04
CA GLU A 4 -14.01 23.80 12.80
C GLU A 4 -13.33 22.76 11.89
N GLY A 5 -12.11 22.34 12.26
CA GLY A 5 -11.33 21.36 11.52
C GLY A 5 -12.01 20.00 11.61
N THR A 6 -13.02 19.79 10.77
CA THR A 6 -13.57 18.46 10.55
C THR A 6 -12.43 17.63 9.96
N ALA A 7 -12.04 16.56 10.67
CA ALA A 7 -11.02 15.65 10.18
C ALA A 7 -11.53 15.08 8.86
N LYS A 8 -11.07 15.66 7.74
CA LYS A 8 -11.41 15.20 6.41
C LYS A 8 -11.03 13.72 6.36
N PRO A 9 -11.97 12.80 6.05
CA PRO A 9 -11.66 11.38 6.09
C PRO A 9 -10.52 11.13 5.11
N VAL A 10 -9.46 10.47 5.59
CA VAL A 10 -8.27 10.12 4.78
C VAL A 10 -8.67 9.22 3.60
N LEU A 11 -9.76 8.46 3.77
CA LEU A 11 -10.31 7.54 2.80
C LEU A 11 -11.82 7.72 2.68
N GLU A 12 -12.28 8.03 1.47
CA GLU A 12 -13.69 8.09 1.08
C GLU A 12 -13.97 6.93 0.12
N MET A 13 -15.05 6.19 0.38
CA MET A 13 -15.47 5.06 -0.44
C MET A 13 -16.64 5.49 -1.30
N VAL A 14 -16.46 5.44 -2.61
CA VAL A 14 -17.48 5.79 -3.60
C VAL A 14 -17.91 4.51 -4.32
N GLN A 15 -19.13 4.07 -4.02
CA GLN A 15 -19.81 2.98 -4.71
C GLN A 15 -20.96 3.57 -5.54
N ALA A 16 -21.17 3.05 -6.75
CA ALA A 16 -22.34 3.41 -7.53
C ALA A 16 -23.57 2.66 -6.99
N ASP A 17 -24.71 3.33 -6.94
CA ASP A 17 -25.99 2.78 -6.47
C ASP A 17 -26.41 1.62 -7.41
N GLY A 18 -26.25 0.37 -6.93
CA GLY A 18 -26.51 -0.86 -7.70
C GLY A 18 -25.27 -1.54 -8.32
N ALA A 19 -24.05 -1.07 -8.03
CA ALA A 19 -22.83 -1.80 -8.40
C ALA A 19 -22.54 -2.96 -7.44
N ASP A 20 -21.99 -4.04 -7.98
CA ASP A 20 -21.52 -5.21 -7.22
C ASP A 20 -20.48 -4.79 -6.16
N GLU A 21 -20.46 -5.48 -5.02
CA GLU A 21 -19.47 -5.24 -3.95
C GLU A 21 -18.01 -5.41 -4.42
N GLY A 22 -17.82 -6.05 -5.57
CA GLY A 22 -16.54 -6.17 -6.25
C GLY A 22 -16.08 -4.92 -7.01
N CYS A 23 -16.92 -3.91 -7.23
CA CYS A 23 -16.58 -2.70 -7.98
C CYS A 23 -16.66 -1.43 -7.11
N VAL A 24 -15.51 -1.00 -6.57
CA VAL A 24 -15.44 0.15 -5.66
C VAL A 24 -14.37 1.13 -6.11
N THR A 25 -14.67 2.42 -5.99
CA THR A 25 -13.69 3.50 -6.15
C THR A 25 -13.37 4.09 -4.79
N PHE A 26 -12.12 4.01 -4.39
CA PHE A 26 -11.59 4.62 -3.18
C PHE A 26 -10.95 5.95 -3.53
N VAL A 27 -11.29 6.97 -2.77
CA VAL A 27 -10.73 8.29 -2.86
C VAL A 27 -9.82 8.45 -1.65
N MET A 28 -8.51 8.59 -1.88
CA MET A 28 -7.56 8.90 -0.81
C MET A 28 -7.10 10.35 -0.93
N HIS A 29 -7.16 11.05 0.19
CA HIS A 29 -6.74 12.44 0.32
C HIS A 29 -5.31 12.52 0.86
N ASP A 30 -4.57 13.51 0.40
CA ASP A 30 -3.16 13.79 0.73
C ASP A 30 -2.16 12.71 0.29
N GLU A 31 -2.54 11.90 -0.72
CA GLU A 31 -1.72 10.83 -1.27
C GLU A 31 -1.43 11.05 -2.75
N ASP A 32 -0.31 10.50 -3.22
CA ASP A 32 0.21 10.72 -4.57
C ASP A 32 0.59 9.41 -5.30
N HIS A 33 1.29 9.54 -6.44
CA HIS A 33 1.76 8.42 -7.26
C HIS A 33 2.60 7.40 -6.48
N THR A 34 3.28 7.82 -5.42
CA THR A 34 4.15 6.97 -4.61
C THR A 34 3.36 5.82 -3.98
N LEU A 35 2.27 6.14 -3.26
CA LEU A 35 1.38 5.13 -2.68
C LEU A 35 0.53 4.48 -3.77
N GLY A 36 -0.03 5.26 -4.70
CA GLY A 36 -0.92 4.75 -5.74
C GLY A 36 -0.26 3.69 -6.63
N ASN A 37 0.97 3.90 -7.08
CA ASN A 37 1.68 2.95 -7.93
C ASN A 37 2.11 1.69 -7.17
N SER A 38 2.60 1.85 -5.94
CA SER A 38 3.01 0.75 -5.07
C SER A 38 1.83 -0.16 -4.77
N LEU A 39 0.70 0.44 -4.37
CA LEU A 39 -0.52 -0.28 -4.05
C LEU A 39 -1.11 -0.96 -5.28
N ARG A 40 -1.12 -0.27 -6.44
CA ARG A 40 -1.55 -0.87 -7.71
C ARG A 40 -0.77 -2.16 -8.02
N TYR A 41 0.55 -2.15 -7.80
CA TYR A 41 1.38 -3.32 -8.06
C TYR A 41 1.03 -4.50 -7.14
N MET A 42 0.84 -4.24 -5.83
CA MET A 42 0.49 -5.30 -4.87
C MET A 42 -0.92 -5.84 -5.09
N VAL A 43 -1.88 -4.96 -5.39
CA VAL A 43 -3.26 -5.38 -5.66
C VAL A 43 -3.35 -6.19 -6.96
N MET A 44 -2.65 -5.81 -8.03
CA MET A 44 -2.56 -6.60 -9.28
C MET A 44 -1.95 -7.99 -9.12
N LYS A 45 -1.19 -8.25 -8.04
CA LYS A 45 -0.61 -9.58 -7.79
C LYS A 45 -1.67 -10.59 -7.33
N ASN A 46 -2.80 -10.13 -6.79
CA ASN A 46 -3.88 -10.99 -6.35
C ASN A 46 -4.69 -11.48 -7.56
N GLU A 47 -4.87 -12.79 -7.69
CA GLU A 47 -5.63 -13.42 -8.79
C GLU A 47 -7.14 -13.10 -8.75
N ASP A 48 -7.64 -12.69 -7.58
CA ASP A 48 -9.02 -12.27 -7.35
C ASP A 48 -9.33 -10.88 -7.95
N VAL A 49 -8.33 -10.17 -8.45
CA VAL A 49 -8.49 -8.83 -9.03
C VAL A 49 -8.51 -8.89 -10.55
N GLU A 50 -9.61 -8.41 -11.13
CA GLU A 50 -9.75 -8.32 -12.58
C GLU A 50 -9.16 -7.00 -13.10
N PHE A 51 -9.37 -5.91 -12.37
CA PHE A 51 -8.86 -4.60 -12.75
C PHE A 51 -8.51 -3.77 -11.52
N CYS A 52 -7.31 -3.19 -11.51
CA CYS A 52 -7.04 -2.06 -10.62
C CYS A 52 -6.28 -0.94 -11.34
N GLY A 53 -6.62 0.28 -10.97
CA GLY A 53 -6.01 1.49 -11.54
C GLY A 53 -6.19 2.66 -10.61
N TYR A 54 -5.26 3.60 -10.70
CA TYR A 54 -5.35 4.86 -9.97
C TYR A 54 -5.23 6.04 -10.93
N THR A 55 -5.84 7.16 -10.59
CA THR A 55 -5.79 8.38 -11.38
C THR A 55 -5.77 9.59 -10.46
N ILE A 56 -4.88 10.53 -10.76
CA ILE A 56 -4.87 11.86 -10.15
C ILE A 56 -5.79 12.74 -10.98
N THR A 57 -6.84 13.27 -10.35
CA THR A 57 -7.83 14.13 -11.01
C THR A 57 -7.23 15.47 -11.42
N HIS A 58 -6.35 16.03 -10.60
CA HIS A 58 -5.64 17.26 -10.90
C HIS A 58 -4.29 17.31 -10.17
N PRO A 59 -3.17 17.65 -10.82
CA PRO A 59 -1.84 17.60 -10.20
C PRO A 59 -1.63 18.61 -9.06
N SER A 60 -2.48 19.64 -8.96
CA SER A 60 -2.44 20.61 -7.85
C SER A 60 -3.26 20.19 -6.63
N GLU A 61 -4.01 19.09 -6.72
CA GLU A 61 -4.75 18.52 -5.61
C GLU A 61 -4.14 17.15 -5.28
N ASN A 62 -3.71 16.97 -4.03
CA ASN A 62 -3.19 15.70 -3.54
C ASN A 62 -4.38 14.74 -3.28
N LYS A 63 -5.07 14.31 -4.34
CA LYS A 63 -6.19 13.36 -4.26
C LYS A 63 -6.02 12.31 -5.34
N ILE A 64 -5.99 11.05 -4.92
CA ILE A 64 -5.94 9.89 -5.82
C ILE A 64 -7.27 9.17 -5.81
N ASN A 65 -7.73 8.78 -7.00
CA ASN A 65 -8.89 7.92 -7.18
C ASN A 65 -8.37 6.54 -7.53
N PHE A 66 -8.56 5.57 -6.63
CA PHE A 66 -8.12 4.20 -6.77
C PHE A 66 -9.33 3.30 -7.01
N ARG A 67 -9.44 2.75 -8.20
CA ARG A 67 -10.57 1.89 -8.60
C ARG A 67 -10.13 0.44 -8.60
N ILE A 68 -10.92 -0.41 -7.94
CA ILE A 68 -10.73 -1.86 -7.88
C ILE A 68 -11.98 -2.53 -8.46
N GLN A 69 -11.75 -3.55 -9.29
CA GLN A 69 -12.75 -4.50 -9.76
C GLN A 69 -12.24 -5.90 -9.45
N THR A 70 -12.95 -6.62 -8.59
CA THR A 70 -12.65 -8.00 -8.21
C THR A 70 -13.50 -8.97 -9.03
N ARG A 71 -13.00 -10.21 -9.15
CA ARG A 71 -13.71 -11.31 -9.79
C ARG A 71 -14.35 -12.19 -8.70
N GLY A 72 -15.59 -12.60 -8.91
CA GLY A 72 -16.23 -13.62 -8.07
C GLY A 72 -16.88 -13.12 -6.77
N GLY A 73 -17.29 -11.86 -6.69
CA GLY A 73 -18.06 -11.33 -5.56
C GLY A 73 -17.26 -11.14 -4.27
N VAL A 74 -15.93 -11.13 -4.34
CA VAL A 74 -15.07 -10.76 -3.21
C VAL A 74 -15.17 -9.24 -3.00
N PRO A 75 -15.45 -8.75 -1.78
CA PRO A 75 -15.54 -7.32 -1.54
C PRO A 75 -14.20 -6.62 -1.81
N ALA A 76 -14.23 -5.56 -2.60
CA ALA A 76 -13.02 -4.80 -2.96
C ALA A 76 -12.29 -4.21 -1.73
N ALA A 77 -13.00 -3.98 -0.64
CA ALA A 77 -12.42 -3.52 0.63
C ALA A 77 -11.44 -4.53 1.24
N GLU A 78 -11.76 -5.83 1.17
CA GLU A 78 -10.88 -6.89 1.70
C GLU A 78 -9.61 -7.03 0.86
N VAL A 79 -9.74 -6.93 -0.45
CA VAL A 79 -8.59 -6.92 -1.37
C VAL A 79 -7.69 -5.72 -1.10
N LEU A 80 -8.26 -4.54 -0.86
CA LEU A 80 -7.49 -3.35 -0.52
C LEU A 80 -6.73 -3.55 0.80
N ARG A 81 -7.38 -4.08 1.84
CA ARG A 81 -6.74 -4.39 3.13
C ARG A 81 -5.58 -5.38 2.97
N LYS A 82 -5.80 -6.45 2.20
CA LYS A 82 -4.77 -7.45 1.91
C LYS A 82 -3.58 -6.82 1.18
N GLY A 83 -3.83 -6.03 0.13
CA GLY A 83 -2.77 -5.34 -0.62
C GLY A 83 -1.95 -4.36 0.23
N LEU A 84 -2.56 -3.70 1.22
CA LEU A 84 -1.86 -2.86 2.19
C LEU A 84 -1.00 -3.67 3.16
N SER A 85 -1.52 -4.81 3.65
CA SER A 85 -0.76 -5.73 4.51
C SER A 85 0.46 -6.30 3.78
N ASP A 86 0.26 -6.77 2.55
CA ASP A 86 1.33 -7.31 1.71
C ASP A 86 2.43 -6.25 1.47
N LEU A 87 2.03 -5.00 1.18
CA LEU A 87 2.98 -3.90 1.00
C LEU A 87 3.79 -3.65 2.28
N HIS A 88 3.13 -3.65 3.44
CA HIS A 88 3.79 -3.49 4.73
C HIS A 88 4.79 -4.61 5.00
N GLU A 89 4.42 -5.87 4.75
CA GLU A 89 5.31 -7.02 4.93
C GLU A 89 6.55 -6.96 4.04
N VAL A 90 6.40 -6.52 2.79
CA VAL A 90 7.55 -6.30 1.89
C VAL A 90 8.46 -5.21 2.45
N CYS A 91 7.90 -4.08 2.91
CA CYS A 91 8.69 -3.01 3.52
C CYS A 91 9.44 -3.51 4.78
N GLN A 92 8.79 -4.29 5.64
CA GLN A 92 9.42 -4.89 6.82
C GLN A 92 10.54 -5.85 6.43
N HIS A 93 10.33 -6.70 5.41
CA HIS A 93 11.34 -7.63 4.94
C HIS A 93 12.59 -6.89 4.41
N VAL A 94 12.40 -5.81 3.66
CA VAL A 94 13.49 -4.98 3.13
C VAL A 94 14.26 -4.31 4.28
N LEU A 95 13.56 -3.75 5.27
CA LEU A 95 14.19 -3.14 6.44
C LEU A 95 15.00 -4.16 7.25
N ASN A 96 14.41 -5.32 7.57
CA ASN A 96 15.08 -6.39 8.31
C ASN A 96 16.33 -6.89 7.58
N THR A 97 16.26 -7.07 6.25
CA THR A 97 17.40 -7.50 5.44
C THR A 97 18.49 -6.43 5.43
N PHE A 98 18.11 -5.17 5.36
CA PHE A 98 19.06 -4.06 5.36
C PHE A 98 19.74 -3.88 6.71
N GLU A 99 19.02 -4.03 7.82
CA GLU A 99 19.58 -3.99 9.16
C GLU A 99 20.46 -5.21 9.45
N CYS A 100 20.03 -6.41 9.08
CA CYS A 100 20.82 -7.64 9.19
C CYS A 100 22.12 -7.55 8.37
N GLY A 101 22.07 -6.98 7.16
CA GLY A 101 23.25 -6.76 6.32
C GLY A 101 24.21 -5.70 6.86
N ARG A 102 23.73 -4.74 7.68
CA ARG A 102 24.60 -3.79 8.39
C ARG A 102 25.29 -4.42 9.60
N VAL A 103 24.67 -5.41 10.22
CA VAL A 103 25.30 -6.19 11.29
C VAL A 103 26.21 -7.21 10.64
N CYS A 104 27.50 -6.87 10.52
CA CYS A 104 28.51 -7.86 10.16
C CYS A 104 28.33 -9.12 11.03
N PRO A 105 28.24 -10.33 10.45
CA PRO A 105 28.11 -11.57 11.23
C PRO A 105 29.32 -11.84 12.16
N CYS A 106 30.36 -11.01 12.11
CA CYS A 106 31.54 -11.08 13.00
C CYS A 106 31.32 -10.53 14.42
N SER A 107 30.18 -9.94 14.78
CA SER A 107 30.02 -9.36 16.13
C SER A 107 29.62 -10.34 17.24
N LEU A 108 29.53 -11.65 16.97
CA LEU A 108 29.31 -12.68 17.99
C LEU A 108 30.52 -13.59 18.28
N ASP A 109 31.66 -13.38 17.61
CA ASP A 109 32.94 -13.94 18.06
C ASP A 109 34.08 -12.93 17.84
N GLN A 110 34.32 -12.10 18.85
CA GLN A 110 35.44 -11.15 18.87
C GLN A 110 36.83 -11.82 19.03
N ARG A 111 36.96 -13.16 18.90
CA ARG A 111 38.21 -13.86 19.21
C ARG A 111 38.84 -14.66 18.05
N ALA A 112 38.13 -14.94 16.96
CA ALA A 112 38.68 -15.82 15.91
C ALA A 112 39.54 -15.13 14.82
N CYS A 113 39.61 -13.80 14.75
CA CYS A 113 40.27 -13.11 13.61
C CYS A 113 41.77 -12.79 13.79
N LEU A 114 42.37 -13.08 14.95
CA LEU A 114 43.74 -12.65 15.28
C LEU A 114 44.85 -13.70 15.07
N HIS A 115 44.62 -14.79 14.34
CA HIS A 115 45.64 -15.82 14.08
C HIS A 115 45.73 -16.20 12.59
N VAL A 116 46.02 -15.22 11.74
CA VAL A 116 46.68 -15.48 10.45
C VAL A 116 47.92 -14.59 10.37
N HIS A 117 49.03 -15.11 10.88
CA HIS A 117 50.39 -14.77 10.49
C HIS A 117 51.27 -16.00 10.66
#